data_AF-A7RJU9-F1
#
_entry.id   AF-A7RJU9-F1
#
_cell.length_a   1.000
_cell.length_b   1.000
_cell.length_c   1.000
_cell.angle_alpha   90.00
_cell.angle_beta   90.00
_cell.angle_gamma   90.00
#
_symmetry.space_group_name_H-M   'P 1'
#
loop_
_entity.id
_entity.type
_entity.pdbx_description
1 polymer ?
#
loop_
_entity_poly.entity_id
_entity_poly.type
_entity_poly.pdbx_seq_one_letter_code
_entity_poly.pdbx_strand_id
1 'polypeptide(L)'
;MLRSDGNWSVWGAWSACSVTCGSGQKTRRRACNNPAPSNGGQQCLGDDVESGSCMTTVACPVVDGGWSEYGPWSVCSKSCGGGERYRERTCTNPSPVNGGKTCDGIGMQSETCNAHAC
;
A
#
# COMPACT_ATOMS: atom_id res chain seq x y z
N MET A 1 16.36 5.36 -50.03
CA MET A 1 16.78 5.78 -48.68
C MET A 1 17.36 4.57 -47.97
N LEU A 2 18.44 4.71 -47.19
CA LEU A 2 19.09 3.57 -46.53
C LEU A 2 18.35 3.19 -45.24
N ARG A 3 18.03 1.91 -45.08
CA ARG A 3 17.49 1.34 -43.84
C ARG A 3 18.53 1.40 -42.73
N SER A 4 18.16 1.93 -41.55
CA SER A 4 19.03 1.97 -40.37
C SER A 4 18.27 1.52 -39.13
N ASP A 5 18.82 0.53 -38.42
CA ASP A 5 18.26 0.07 -37.16
C ASP A 5 18.60 1.06 -36.02
N GLY A 6 17.71 1.17 -35.04
CA GLY A 6 17.84 2.10 -33.93
C GLY A 6 18.87 1.65 -32.89
N ASN A 7 19.51 2.60 -32.23
CA ASN A 7 20.38 2.33 -31.07
C ASN A 7 20.02 3.22 -29.88
N TRP A 8 20.29 2.68 -28.70
CA TRP A 8 20.04 3.35 -27.43
C TRP A 8 20.93 4.57 -27.24
N SER A 9 20.37 5.65 -26.70
CA SER A 9 21.12 6.71 -26.05
C SER A 9 21.82 6.18 -24.81
N VAL A 10 22.74 6.98 -24.26
CA VAL A 10 23.16 6.80 -22.88
C VAL A 10 21.95 6.91 -21.94
N TRP A 11 22.02 6.23 -20.80
CA TRP A 11 21.04 6.41 -19.74
C TRP A 11 21.08 7.84 -19.21
N GLY A 12 19.90 8.42 -18.99
CA GLY A 12 19.74 9.66 -18.25
C GLY A 12 20.10 9.49 -16.76
N ALA A 13 20.06 10.62 -16.05
CA ALA A 13 20.22 10.61 -14.60
C ALA A 13 19.10 9.82 -13.92
N TRP A 14 19.42 9.26 -12.76
CA TRP A 14 18.39 8.71 -11.87
C TRP A 14 17.45 9.80 -11.37
N SER A 15 16.17 9.48 -11.28
CA SER A 15 15.16 10.31 -10.62
C SER A 15 15.46 10.46 -9.13
N ALA A 16 14.77 11.39 -8.48
CA ALA A 16 14.62 11.37 -7.03
C ALA A 16 14.02 10.03 -6.56
N CYS A 17 14.24 9.71 -5.28
CA CYS A 17 13.63 8.56 -4.64
C CYS A 17 12.10 8.75 -4.56
N SER A 18 11.34 7.67 -4.74
CA SER A 18 9.88 7.67 -4.74
C SER A 18 9.26 7.99 -3.37
N VAL A 19 10.08 7.99 -2.31
CA VAL A 19 9.69 8.26 -0.94
C VAL A 19 10.57 9.34 -0.35
N THR A 20 10.04 10.04 0.65
CA THR A 20 10.77 11.04 1.44
C THR A 20 11.30 10.48 2.76
N CYS A 21 10.93 9.24 3.12
CA CYS A 21 11.37 8.54 4.30
C CYS A 21 11.56 7.04 4.01
N GLY A 22 12.44 6.36 4.76
CA GLY A 22 12.70 4.94 4.59
C GLY A 22 13.24 4.56 3.21
N SER A 23 12.82 3.40 2.72
CA SER A 23 13.28 2.79 1.47
C SER A 23 12.25 2.98 0.35
N GLY A 24 12.72 3.28 -0.86
CA GLY A 24 11.88 3.44 -2.04
C GLY A 24 12.57 3.02 -3.32
N GLN A 25 12.06 3.52 -4.44
CA GLN A 25 12.55 3.24 -5.79
C GLN A 25 12.92 4.54 -6.50
N LYS A 26 13.89 4.46 -7.39
CA LYS A 26 14.26 5.51 -8.34
C LYS A 26 14.31 4.91 -9.74
N THR A 27 14.11 5.73 -10.75
CA THR A 27 14.11 5.28 -12.15
C THR A 27 15.05 6.11 -12.99
N ARG A 28 15.61 5.55 -14.05
CA ARG A 28 16.29 6.29 -15.11
C ARG A 28 15.78 5.83 -16.47
N ARG A 29 15.94 6.68 -17.49
CA ARG A 29 15.41 6.43 -18.83
C ARG A 29 16.48 6.60 -19.90
N ARG A 30 16.33 5.88 -21.00
CA ARG A 30 17.12 6.04 -22.23
C ARG A 30 16.16 6.09 -23.43
N ALA A 31 16.61 6.63 -24.55
CA ALA A 31 15.80 6.77 -25.75
C ALA A 31 16.42 5.98 -26.91
N CYS A 32 15.59 5.42 -27.79
CA CYS A 32 16.05 4.77 -29.02
C CYS A 32 16.29 5.81 -30.12
N ASN A 33 17.30 6.66 -29.93
CA ASN A 33 17.53 7.82 -30.80
C ASN A 33 19.01 8.06 -31.16
N ASN A 34 19.91 7.10 -30.89
CA ASN A 34 21.34 7.28 -31.13
C ASN A 34 21.98 6.17 -31.99
N PRO A 35 21.60 6.01 -33.28
CA PRO A 35 20.63 6.82 -34.02
C PRO A 35 19.19 6.31 -33.88
N ALA A 36 18.23 7.12 -34.31
CA ALA A 36 16.83 6.69 -34.42
C ALA A 36 16.67 5.70 -35.60
N PRO A 37 15.76 4.71 -35.49
CA PRO A 37 15.46 3.81 -36.59
C PRO A 37 14.84 4.56 -37.77
N SER A 38 15.26 4.24 -39.00
CA SER A 38 14.78 4.89 -40.21
C SER A 38 14.57 3.91 -41.37
N ASN A 39 13.68 4.26 -42.30
CA ASN A 39 13.40 3.50 -43.52
C ASN A 39 13.10 2.00 -43.27
N GLY A 40 12.27 1.71 -42.27
CA GLY A 40 11.90 0.33 -41.89
C GLY A 40 12.94 -0.41 -41.04
N GLY A 41 13.89 0.31 -40.43
CA GLY A 41 14.83 -0.25 -39.46
C GLY A 41 14.18 -0.69 -38.16
N GLN A 42 14.84 -1.60 -37.45
CA GLN A 42 14.35 -2.20 -36.21
C GLN A 42 14.41 -1.21 -35.04
N GLN A 43 13.42 -1.29 -34.16
CA GLN A 43 13.45 -0.60 -32.87
C GLN A 43 14.53 -1.21 -31.96
N CYS A 44 14.98 -0.44 -30.98
CA CYS A 44 15.96 -0.90 -30.02
C CYS A 44 15.39 -2.04 -29.16
N LEU A 45 16.19 -3.09 -28.95
CA LEU A 45 15.82 -4.22 -28.10
C LEU A 45 16.14 -3.93 -26.63
N GLY A 46 15.23 -4.33 -25.74
CA GLY A 46 15.32 -4.14 -24.28
C GLY A 46 14.52 -2.95 -23.75
N ASP A 47 14.60 -2.72 -22.45
CA ASP A 47 13.76 -1.71 -21.77
C ASP A 47 14.33 -0.28 -21.91
N ASP A 48 13.44 0.70 -22.06
CA ASP A 48 13.76 2.13 -22.10
C ASP A 48 13.77 2.76 -20.68
N VAL A 49 13.33 2.01 -19.67
CA VAL A 49 13.29 2.40 -18.27
C VAL A 49 14.02 1.38 -17.41
N GLU A 50 14.82 1.85 -16.46
CA GLU A 50 15.44 1.03 -15.43
C GLU A 50 15.03 1.50 -14.05
N SER A 51 14.71 0.56 -13.16
CA SER A 51 14.33 0.80 -11.76
C SER A 51 15.44 0.33 -10.82
N GLY A 52 15.72 1.12 -9.78
CA GLY A 52 16.69 0.78 -8.75
C GLY A 52 16.19 1.19 -7.37
N SER A 53 16.65 0.49 -6.33
CA SER A 53 16.33 0.85 -4.96
C SER A 53 17.04 2.14 -4.52
N CYS A 54 16.43 2.85 -3.58
CA CYS A 54 17.02 3.98 -2.87
C CYS A 54 16.62 3.94 -1.39
N MET A 55 17.49 4.49 -0.54
CA MET A 55 17.24 4.63 0.90
C MET A 55 17.45 6.09 1.28
N THR A 56 16.49 6.64 2.01
CA THR A 56 16.57 7.99 2.56
C THR A 56 17.16 7.94 3.97
N THR A 57 17.72 9.05 4.44
CA THR A 57 18.23 9.19 5.81
C THR A 57 17.14 9.51 6.83
N VAL A 58 15.92 9.77 6.37
CA VAL A 58 14.77 10.15 7.22
C VAL A 58 13.98 8.91 7.57
N ALA A 59 13.78 8.65 8.86
CA ALA A 59 12.90 7.58 9.31
C ALA A 59 11.44 7.94 9.02
N CYS A 60 10.63 6.95 8.65
CA CYS A 60 9.21 7.20 8.42
C CYS A 60 8.46 7.49 9.73
N PRO A 61 7.44 8.36 9.70
CA PRO A 61 6.67 8.68 10.89
C PRO A 61 6.07 7.44 11.54
N VAL A 62 6.17 7.35 12.86
CA VAL A 62 5.47 6.37 13.66
C VAL A 62 4.02 6.83 13.83
N VAL A 63 3.06 5.93 13.63
CA VAL A 63 1.65 6.20 13.87
C VAL A 63 1.12 5.13 14.80
N ASP A 64 0.60 5.54 15.94
CA ASP A 64 -0.06 4.64 16.89
C ASP A 64 -1.46 4.26 16.38
N GLY A 65 -1.88 3.04 16.73
CA GLY A 65 -3.16 2.49 16.34
C GLY A 65 -4.32 3.14 17.09
N GLY A 66 -5.42 3.38 16.38
CA GLY A 66 -6.68 3.87 16.92
C GLY A 66 -7.82 2.88 16.70
N TRP A 67 -8.73 2.82 17.68
CA TRP A 67 -9.92 1.99 17.58
C TRP A 67 -10.84 2.51 16.47
N SER A 68 -11.30 1.60 15.61
CA SER A 68 -12.46 1.84 14.78
C SER A 68 -13.69 2.05 15.64
N GLU A 69 -14.75 2.58 15.03
CA GLU A 69 -16.08 2.44 15.62
C GLU A 69 -16.42 0.95 15.79
N TYR A 70 -17.27 0.66 16.77
CA TYR A 70 -17.85 -0.67 16.87
C TYR A 70 -18.75 -0.94 15.68
N GLY A 71 -18.64 -2.14 15.13
CA GLY A 71 -19.62 -2.70 14.21
C GLY A 71 -20.99 -2.87 14.88
N PRO A 72 -22.00 -3.27 14.10
CA PRO A 72 -23.32 -3.53 14.63
C PRO A 72 -23.30 -4.68 15.64
N TRP A 73 -24.27 -4.66 16.56
CA TRP A 73 -24.54 -5.82 17.39
C TRP A 73 -24.96 -7.03 16.55
N SER A 74 -24.48 -8.21 16.93
CA SER A 74 -24.99 -9.48 16.43
C SER A 74 -26.48 -9.62 16.77
N VAL A 75 -27.13 -10.57 16.10
CA VAL A 75 -28.42 -11.07 16.57
C VAL A 75 -28.29 -11.66 17.97
N CYS A 76 -29.35 -11.56 18.76
CA CYS A 76 -29.39 -12.16 20.09
C CYS A 76 -29.39 -13.68 19.98
N SER A 77 -28.64 -14.36 20.85
CA SER A 77 -28.53 -15.83 20.83
C SER A 77 -29.84 -16.56 21.15
N LYS A 78 -30.78 -15.89 21.81
CA LYS A 78 -32.14 -16.39 22.07
C LYS A 78 -33.18 -15.35 21.71
N SER A 79 -34.38 -15.78 21.33
CA SER A 79 -35.51 -14.90 21.08
C SER A 79 -36.22 -14.42 22.36
N CYS A 80 -36.22 -15.22 23.43
CA CYS A 80 -36.79 -14.94 24.75
C CYS A 80 -35.98 -15.66 25.84
N GLY A 81 -36.30 -15.42 27.11
CA GLY A 81 -35.70 -16.10 28.26
C GLY A 81 -34.23 -15.74 28.53
N GLY A 82 -33.77 -14.60 28.00
CA GLY A 82 -32.40 -14.09 28.16
C GLY A 82 -31.37 -14.79 27.26
N GLY A 83 -30.83 -14.02 26.31
CA GLY A 83 -29.68 -14.38 25.47
C GLY A 83 -28.55 -13.36 25.58
N GLU A 84 -27.54 -13.52 24.73
CA GLU A 84 -26.39 -12.61 24.61
C GLU A 84 -26.20 -12.18 23.15
N ARG A 85 -25.69 -10.98 22.96
CA ARG A 85 -25.22 -10.46 21.67
C ARG A 85 -23.85 -9.84 21.83
N TYR A 86 -23.10 -9.77 20.73
CA TYR A 86 -21.74 -9.25 20.70
C TYR A 86 -21.55 -8.23 19.58
N ARG A 87 -20.58 -7.35 19.74
CA ARG A 87 -20.10 -6.46 18.68
C ARG A 87 -18.60 -6.30 18.76
N GLU A 88 -17.98 -5.95 17.65
CA GLU A 88 -16.53 -5.88 17.53
C GLU A 88 -16.08 -4.54 16.96
N ARG A 89 -14.86 -4.13 17.32
CA ARG A 89 -14.10 -3.03 16.74
C ARG A 89 -12.68 -3.51 16.46
N THR A 90 -11.99 -2.85 15.54
CA THR A 90 -10.62 -3.21 15.15
C THR A 90 -9.67 -2.03 15.34
N CYS A 91 -8.39 -2.31 15.54
CA CYS A 91 -7.37 -1.26 15.70
C CYS A 91 -6.87 -0.77 14.34
N THR A 92 -7.75 -0.15 13.58
CA THR A 92 -7.53 0.19 12.16
C THR A 92 -7.85 1.65 11.83
N ASN A 93 -8.19 2.47 12.83
CA ASN A 93 -8.57 3.86 12.64
C ASN A 93 -7.74 4.84 13.51
N PRO A 94 -6.45 5.06 13.20
CA PRO A 94 -5.68 4.45 12.10
C PRO A 94 -5.06 3.10 12.49
N SER A 95 -4.58 2.32 11.51
CA SER A 95 -3.74 1.15 11.79
C SER A 95 -2.35 1.60 12.26
N PRO A 96 -1.73 0.92 13.23
CA PRO A 96 -0.38 1.25 13.67
C PRO A 96 0.63 1.01 12.54
N VAL A 97 1.54 1.97 12.31
CA VAL A 97 2.61 1.84 11.31
C VAL A 97 3.98 2.18 11.87
N ASN A 98 5.03 1.64 11.25
CA ASN A 98 6.43 1.90 11.56
C ASN A 98 6.78 1.69 13.05
N GLY A 99 6.20 0.65 13.68
CA GLY A 99 6.43 0.35 15.10
C GLY A 99 5.55 1.12 16.08
N GLY A 100 4.47 1.75 15.59
CA GLY A 100 3.48 2.39 16.46
C GLY A 100 2.76 1.38 17.35
N LYS A 101 2.25 1.88 18.48
CA LYS A 101 1.58 1.07 19.49
C LYS A 101 0.25 0.54 18.98
N THR A 102 -0.10 -0.69 19.35
CA THR A 102 -1.45 -1.21 19.14
C THR A 102 -2.44 -0.59 20.12
N CYS A 103 -3.72 -0.71 19.82
CA CYS A 103 -4.78 -0.19 20.67
C CYS A 103 -4.85 -0.94 22.00
N ASP A 104 -4.97 -0.19 23.10
CA ASP A 104 -5.18 -0.76 24.42
C ASP A 104 -6.66 -1.15 24.62
N GLY A 105 -6.89 -2.33 25.20
CA GLY A 105 -8.21 -2.85 25.53
C GLY A 105 -8.70 -3.98 24.61
N ILE A 106 -9.95 -4.41 24.85
CA ILE A 106 -10.57 -5.51 24.08
C ILE A 106 -11.34 -4.97 22.87
N GLY A 107 -11.25 -5.73 21.77
CA GLY A 107 -11.96 -5.45 20.51
C GLY A 107 -13.40 -5.94 20.49
N MET A 108 -13.77 -6.86 21.38
CA MET A 108 -15.11 -7.44 21.46
C MET A 108 -15.86 -6.91 22.69
N GLN A 109 -17.14 -6.59 22.52
CA GLN A 109 -18.07 -6.27 23.60
C GLN A 109 -19.24 -7.25 23.56
N SER A 110 -19.73 -7.68 24.73
CA SER A 110 -20.94 -8.49 24.87
C SER A 110 -21.96 -7.78 25.76
N GLU A 111 -23.25 -8.10 25.56
CA GLU A 111 -24.33 -7.71 26.46
C GLU A 111 -25.49 -8.69 26.40
N THR A 112 -26.30 -8.69 27.47
CA THR A 112 -27.53 -9.49 27.55
C THR A 112 -28.64 -8.88 26.70
N CYS A 113 -29.46 -9.71 26.08
CA CYS A 113 -30.60 -9.31 25.26
C CYS A 113 -31.80 -10.24 25.45
N ASN A 114 -32.98 -9.80 25.01
CA ASN A 114 -34.22 -10.58 25.04
C ASN A 114 -34.57 -11.19 26.42
N ALA A 115 -34.53 -10.36 27.48
CA ALA A 115 -34.78 -10.77 28.86
C ALA A 115 -36.27 -11.03 29.21
N HIS A 116 -37.19 -10.90 28.25
CA HIS A 116 -38.60 -11.21 28.46
C HIS A 116 -38.81 -12.72 28.60
N ALA A 117 -39.87 -13.13 29.32
CA ALA A 117 -40.18 -14.55 29.49
C ALA A 117 -40.54 -15.24 28.16
N CYS A 118 -40.22 -16.53 28.09
CA CYS A 118 -40.87 -17.48 27.20
C CYS A 118 -42.08 -18.08 27.94
#